data_AF-A0A6J7EJA4-F1
#
_entry.id   AF-A0A6J7EJA4-F1
#
_cell.length_a   1.000
_cell.length_b   1.000
_cell.length_c   1.000
_cell.angle_alpha   90.00
_cell.angle_beta   90.00
_cell.angle_gamma   90.00
#
_symmetry.space_group_name_H-M   'P 1'
#
loop_
_entity.id
_entity.type
_entity.pdbx_description
1 polymer ?
#
loop_
_entity_poly.entity_id
_entity_poly.type
_entity_poly.pdbx_seq_one_letter_code
_entity_poly.pdbx_strand_id
1 'polypeptide(L)'
;MFNRWIESGLLEALEDVGAGCITFSPLAQGLLTNRYLDGIPGDSRAAAGKSLFDAHLSDENIERVRALAAIAERRGQSLAQMAVSWTLRDPRVTTTLLGASSVRQLDETVDAVNAIAFTDDEIAQIDEYAVEADINLWAAQSLIP
;
A
#
# COMPACT_ATOMS: atom_id res chain seq x y z
N MET A 1 1.50 0.44 -3.24
CA MET A 1 0.68 0.11 -4.43
C MET A 1 0.34 1.37 -5.19
N PHE A 2 -0.48 2.27 -4.64
CA PHE A 2 -0.87 3.51 -5.35
C PHE A 2 0.25 4.54 -5.54
N ASN A 3 1.30 4.52 -4.72
CA ASN A 3 2.47 5.38 -4.91
C ASN A 3 3.71 4.52 -5.21
N ARG A 4 4.30 4.68 -6.41
CA ARG A 4 5.38 3.84 -6.95
C ARG A 4 6.60 4.63 -7.41
N TRP A 5 6.72 5.89 -7.02
CA TRP A 5 7.82 6.76 -7.49
C TRP A 5 9.22 6.16 -7.26
N ILE A 6 9.39 5.39 -6.19
CA ILE A 6 10.67 4.74 -5.84
C ILE A 6 11.15 3.74 -6.90
N GLU A 7 10.22 3.16 -7.68
CA GLU A 7 10.54 2.18 -8.71
C GLU A 7 11.21 2.84 -9.93
N SER A 8 11.08 4.17 -10.08
CA SER A 8 11.68 4.95 -11.16
C SER A 8 13.08 5.47 -10.79
N GLY A 9 13.98 4.56 -10.38
CA GLY A 9 15.41 4.83 -10.22
C GLY A 9 15.93 4.87 -8.77
N LEU A 10 15.10 5.11 -7.76
CA LEU A 10 15.59 5.08 -6.37
C LEU A 10 16.07 3.67 -5.98
N LEU A 11 15.32 2.63 -6.33
CA LEU A 11 15.69 1.26 -6.00
C LEU A 11 17.01 0.83 -6.68
N GLU A 12 17.26 1.28 -7.91
CA GLU A 12 18.52 1.06 -8.63
C GLU A 12 19.68 1.79 -7.95
N ALA A 13 19.50 3.07 -7.62
CA ALA A 13 20.53 3.84 -6.92
C ALA A 13 20.88 3.27 -5.53
N LEU A 14 19.90 2.73 -4.80
CA LEU A 14 20.13 2.07 -3.51
C LEU A 14 20.92 0.76 -3.67
N GLU A 15 20.61 -0.02 -4.70
CA GLU A 15 21.34 -1.23 -5.05
C GLU A 15 22.81 -0.92 -5.39
N ASP A 16 23.06 0.11 -6.22
CA ASP A 16 24.40 0.53 -6.63
C ASP A 16 25.32 0.90 -5.45
N VAL A 17 24.77 1.52 -4.41
CA VAL A 17 25.52 1.93 -3.21
C VAL A 17 25.49 0.91 -2.08
N GLY A 18 24.80 -0.22 -2.26
CA GLY A 18 24.64 -1.26 -1.24
C GLY A 18 23.81 -0.83 -0.03
N ALA A 19 22.85 0.07 -0.22
CA ALA A 19 21.96 0.56 0.84
C ALA A 19 20.63 -0.20 0.86
N GLY A 20 20.09 -0.42 2.06
CA GLY A 20 18.75 -1.01 2.23
C GLY A 20 17.63 0.01 2.00
N CYS A 21 16.47 -0.48 1.54
CA CYS A 21 15.26 0.32 1.40
C CYS A 21 14.23 -0.08 2.47
N ILE A 22 13.79 0.90 3.27
CA ILE A 22 12.63 0.79 4.15
C ILE A 22 11.46 1.56 3.55
N THR A 23 10.39 0.85 3.18
CA THR A 23 9.15 1.49 2.71
C THR A 23 8.31 1.93 3.91
N PHE A 24 7.48 2.96 3.74
CA PHE A 24 6.55 3.42 4.78
C PHE A 24 5.18 3.72 4.18
N SER A 25 4.16 3.78 5.05
CA SER A 25 2.75 3.93 4.65
C SER A 25 2.29 2.93 3.57
N PRO A 26 2.60 1.61 3.70
CA PRO A 26 2.25 0.62 2.67
C PRO A 26 0.74 0.50 2.47
N LEU A 27 -0.05 0.82 3.50
CA LEU A 27 -1.51 0.78 3.47
C LEU A 27 -2.17 2.07 2.94
N ALA A 28 -1.40 3.03 2.42
CA ALA A 28 -1.92 4.32 1.95
C ALA A 28 -2.82 4.99 3.01
N GLN A 29 -2.32 5.15 4.24
CA GLN A 29 -3.07 5.71 5.37
C GLN A 29 -4.33 4.91 5.77
N GLY A 30 -4.46 3.68 5.30
CA GLY A 30 -5.60 2.78 5.51
C GLY A 30 -6.50 2.63 4.28
N LEU A 31 -6.27 3.38 3.19
CA LEU A 31 -7.05 3.26 1.95
C LEU A 31 -6.94 1.86 1.34
N LEU A 32 -5.76 1.23 1.42
CA LEU A 32 -5.54 -0.16 0.98
C LEU A 32 -5.97 -1.16 2.06
N THR A 33 -7.20 -1.00 2.56
CA THR A 33 -7.87 -1.93 3.47
C THR A 33 -9.36 -2.00 3.12
N ASN A 34 -10.08 -2.99 3.66
CA ASN A 34 -11.53 -3.09 3.45
C ASN A 34 -12.32 -2.08 4.29
N ARG A 35 -11.65 -1.27 5.12
CA ARG A 35 -12.28 -0.42 6.15
C ARG A 35 -13.21 0.65 5.59
N TYR A 36 -12.99 1.09 4.35
CA TYR A 36 -13.70 2.21 3.73
C TYR A 36 -14.66 1.79 2.60
N LEU A 37 -14.81 0.48 2.34
CA LEU A 37 -15.63 -0.02 1.22
C LEU A 37 -17.12 0.28 1.39
N ASP A 38 -17.58 0.41 2.64
CA ASP A 38 -18.98 0.64 3.01
C ASP A 38 -19.20 2.02 3.67
N GLY A 39 -18.31 2.98 3.37
CA GLY A 39 -18.33 4.34 3.94
C GLY A 39 -17.26 4.57 5.02
N ILE A 40 -17.29 5.74 5.66
CA ILE A 40 -16.26 6.19 6.61
C ILE A 40 -16.66 5.78 8.04
N PRO A 41 -15.92 4.87 8.71
CA PRO A 41 -16.20 4.54 10.11
C PRO A 41 -15.90 5.72 11.02
N GLY A 42 -16.72 5.95 12.04
CA GLY A 42 -16.58 7.10 12.96
C GLY A 42 -15.31 7.08 13.82
N ASP A 43 -14.67 5.93 14.00
CA ASP A 43 -13.41 5.76 14.72
C ASP A 43 -12.18 5.73 13.77
N SER A 44 -12.38 6.03 12.49
CA SER A 44 -11.33 5.93 11.47
C SER A 44 -10.38 7.13 11.43
N ARG A 45 -9.25 6.95 10.74
CA ARG A 45 -8.28 8.03 10.50
C ARG A 45 -8.88 9.18 9.68
N ALA A 46 -9.78 8.86 8.74
CA ALA A 46 -10.51 9.84 7.94
C ALA A 46 -11.49 10.65 8.82
N ALA A 47 -12.29 9.98 9.65
CA ALA A 47 -13.19 10.66 10.57
C ALA A 47 -12.47 11.57 11.59
N ALA A 48 -11.23 11.22 11.96
CA ALA A 48 -10.39 12.03 12.85
C ALA A 48 -9.69 13.22 12.16
N GLY A 49 -9.92 13.46 10.86
CA GLY A 49 -9.32 14.58 10.11
C GLY A 49 -7.78 14.55 10.06
N LYS A 50 -7.19 13.34 10.07
CA LYS A 50 -5.73 13.16 10.08
C LYS A 50 -5.18 13.10 8.64
N SER A 51 -4.24 12.20 8.37
CA SER A 51 -3.53 12.08 7.10
C SER A 51 -4.29 11.32 5.99
N LEU A 52 -5.57 11.02 6.17
CA LEU A 52 -6.44 10.48 5.12
C LEU A 52 -7.61 11.44 4.97
N PHE A 53 -7.66 12.18 3.87
CA PHE A 53 -8.69 13.17 3.60
C PHE A 53 -9.83 12.57 2.79
N ASP A 54 -11.02 13.16 2.89
CA ASP A 54 -12.21 12.74 2.14
C ASP A 54 -11.96 12.69 0.62
N ALA A 55 -11.12 13.59 0.11
CA ALA A 55 -10.72 13.60 -1.30
C ALA A 55 -10.00 12.31 -1.75
N HIS A 56 -9.27 11.63 -0.85
CA HIS A 56 -8.63 10.35 -1.16
C HIS A 56 -9.64 9.18 -1.19
N LEU A 57 -10.84 9.39 -0.64
CA LEU A 57 -11.95 8.42 -0.60
C LEU A 57 -12.98 8.72 -1.70
N SER A 58 -12.52 9.18 -2.86
CA SER A 58 -13.35 9.35 -4.05
C SER A 58 -13.96 8.02 -4.50
N ASP A 59 -15.11 8.07 -5.17
CA ASP A 59 -15.76 6.86 -5.72
C ASP A 59 -14.79 6.06 -6.60
N GLU A 60 -13.96 6.73 -7.39
CA GLU A 60 -12.93 6.11 -8.23
C GLU A 60 -11.88 5.34 -7.39
N ASN A 61 -11.36 5.95 -6.32
CA ASN A 61 -10.40 5.26 -5.46
C ASN A 61 -11.05 4.08 -4.72
N ILE A 62 -12.31 4.21 -4.30
CA ILE A 62 -13.05 3.11 -3.66
C ILE A 62 -13.30 1.96 -4.64
N GLU A 63 -13.61 2.25 -5.91
CA GLU A 63 -13.73 1.21 -6.95
C GLU A 63 -12.40 0.47 -7.17
N ARG A 64 -11.28 1.18 -7.25
CA ARG A 64 -9.94 0.59 -7.35
C ARG A 64 -9.63 -0.29 -6.13
N VAL A 65 -9.91 0.21 -4.92
CA VAL A 65 -9.73 -0.56 -3.67
C VAL A 65 -10.59 -1.82 -3.69
N ARG A 66 -11.83 -1.76 -4.17
CA ARG A 66 -12.72 -2.93 -4.29
C ARG A 66 -12.16 -3.97 -5.27
N ALA A 67 -11.64 -3.53 -6.42
CA ALA A 67 -11.01 -4.43 -7.39
C ALA A 67 -9.74 -5.10 -6.82
N LEU A 68 -8.89 -4.34 -6.13
CA LEU A 68 -7.71 -4.87 -5.45
C LEU A 68 -8.08 -5.84 -4.32
N ALA A 69 -9.15 -5.55 -3.56
CA ALA A 69 -9.65 -6.46 -2.52
C ALA A 69 -10.07 -7.81 -3.11
N ALA A 70 -10.74 -7.81 -4.27
CA ALA A 70 -11.10 -9.05 -4.95
C ALA A 70 -9.88 -9.87 -5.43
N ILE A 71 -8.78 -9.20 -5.81
CA ILE A 71 -7.50 -9.89 -6.12
C ILE A 71 -6.91 -10.51 -4.85
N ALA A 72 -6.88 -9.75 -3.74
CA ALA A 72 -6.37 -10.25 -2.46
C ALA A 72 -7.15 -11.48 -1.97
N GLU A 73 -8.48 -11.48 -2.10
CA GLU A 73 -9.34 -12.61 -1.74
C GLU A 73 -8.97 -13.88 -2.52
N ARG A 74 -8.68 -13.77 -3.83
CA ARG A 74 -8.23 -14.92 -4.65
C ARG A 74 -6.87 -15.46 -4.19
N ARG A 75 -6.03 -14.60 -3.61
CA ARG A 75 -4.74 -14.97 -3.01
C ARG A 75 -4.86 -15.55 -1.60
N GLY A 76 -6.07 -15.56 -1.01
CA GLY A 76 -6.27 -15.92 0.39
C GLY A 76 -5.69 -14.89 1.36
N GLN A 77 -5.56 -13.63 0.93
CA GLN A 77 -5.01 -12.52 1.72
C GLN A 77 -6.10 -11.47 1.98
N SER A 78 -5.99 -10.72 3.08
CA SER A 78 -6.67 -9.43 3.19
C SER A 78 -6.02 -8.41 2.24
N LEU A 79 -6.75 -7.36 1.84
CA LEU A 79 -6.15 -6.29 1.04
C LEU A 79 -4.94 -5.65 1.76
N ALA A 80 -5.01 -5.53 3.08
CA ALA A 80 -3.91 -5.02 3.88
C ALA A 80 -2.68 -5.93 3.78
N GLN A 81 -2.86 -7.25 3.86
CA GLN A 81 -1.78 -8.22 3.68
C GLN A 81 -1.19 -8.14 2.28
N MET A 82 -2.03 -8.12 1.24
CA MET A 82 -1.56 -8.03 -0.14
C MET A 82 -0.78 -6.73 -0.37
N ALA A 83 -1.21 -5.60 0.19
CA ALA A 83 -0.50 -4.33 0.07
C ALA A 83 0.87 -4.36 0.74
N VAL A 84 1.03 -5.05 1.87
CA VAL A 84 2.30 -5.29 2.54
C VAL A 84 3.18 -6.26 1.75
N SER A 85 2.62 -7.38 1.28
CA SER A 85 3.32 -8.33 0.40
C SER A 85 3.85 -7.63 -0.86
N TRP A 86 3.05 -6.71 -1.42
CA TRP A 86 3.42 -5.94 -2.61
C TRP A 86 4.64 -5.06 -2.38
N THR A 87 4.80 -4.42 -1.22
CA THR A 87 6.00 -3.61 -0.96
C THR A 87 7.25 -4.47 -0.78
N LEU A 88 7.09 -5.72 -0.34
CA LEU A 88 8.18 -6.68 -0.13
C LEU A 88 8.50 -7.54 -1.36
N ARG A 89 7.79 -7.36 -2.48
CA ARG A 89 7.95 -8.18 -3.70
C ARG A 89 9.29 -7.94 -4.41
N ASP A 90 9.82 -6.72 -4.31
CA ASP A 90 11.11 -6.36 -4.92
C ASP A 90 12.24 -6.69 -3.93
N PRO A 91 13.23 -7.52 -4.32
CA PRO A 91 14.30 -7.94 -3.41
C PRO A 91 15.18 -6.79 -2.90
N ARG A 92 15.14 -5.62 -3.54
CA ARG A 92 15.84 -4.41 -3.10
C ARG A 92 15.15 -3.72 -1.93
N VAL A 93 13.88 -4.05 -1.67
CA VAL A 93 13.17 -3.60 -0.47
C VAL A 93 13.54 -4.48 0.71
N THR A 94 14.23 -3.90 1.69
CA THR A 94 14.70 -4.61 2.88
C THR A 94 13.57 -4.88 3.87
N THR A 95 12.68 -3.91 4.05
CA THR A 95 11.56 -4.02 5.00
C THR A 95 10.46 -3.00 4.71
N THR A 96 9.32 -3.17 5.38
CA THR A 96 8.17 -2.25 5.32
C THR A 96 7.77 -1.83 6.72
N LEU A 97 7.70 -0.52 6.95
CA LEU A 97 7.33 0.07 8.23
C LEU A 97 5.80 0.06 8.37
N LEU A 98 5.32 -0.67 9.38
CA LEU A 98 3.90 -0.76 9.72
C LEU A 98 3.60 0.04 10.98
N GLY A 99 2.48 0.76 10.96
CA GLY A 99 1.90 1.35 12.15
C GLY A 99 0.67 0.55 12.57
N ALA A 100 0.61 0.12 13.82
CA ALA A 100 -0.54 -0.57 14.42
C ALA A 100 -0.92 0.09 15.74
N SER A 101 -2.23 0.18 15.99
CA SER A 101 -2.82 0.68 17.24
C SER A 101 -3.35 -0.44 18.13
N SER A 102 -3.33 -1.69 17.66
CA SER A 102 -3.69 -2.88 18.41
C SER A 102 -2.96 -4.11 17.88
N VAL A 103 -2.85 -5.15 18.72
CA VAL A 103 -2.27 -6.45 18.33
C VAL A 103 -3.04 -7.06 17.15
N ARG A 104 -4.37 -6.93 17.13
CA ARG A 104 -5.20 -7.42 16.03
C ARG A 104 -4.80 -6.84 14.67
N GLN A 105 -4.50 -5.54 14.60
CA GLN A 105 -4.03 -4.92 13.35
C GLN A 105 -2.65 -5.44 12.93
N LEU A 106 -1.82 -5.83 13.90
CA LEU A 106 -0.55 -6.48 13.60
C LEU A 106 -0.78 -7.89 13.05
N ASP A 107 -1.66 -8.69 13.65
CA ASP A 107 -2.04 -10.01 13.15
C ASP A 107 -2.62 -9.93 11.72
N GLU A 108 -3.37 -8.88 11.42
CA GLU A 108 -3.91 -8.59 10.07
C GLU A 108 -2.84 -8.27 9.02
N THR A 109 -1.57 -8.06 9.38
CA THR A 109 -0.51 -7.65 8.44
C THR A 109 0.77 -8.46 8.55
N VAL A 110 1.05 -9.08 9.69
CA VAL A 110 2.29 -9.84 9.93
C VAL A 110 2.40 -11.06 9.01
N ASP A 111 1.29 -11.71 8.69
CA ASP A 111 1.27 -12.89 7.82
C ASP A 111 1.55 -12.56 6.34
N ALA A 112 1.61 -11.28 5.96
CA ALA A 112 1.91 -10.86 4.59
C ALA A 112 3.28 -11.35 4.10
N VAL A 113 4.25 -11.54 5.01
CA VAL A 113 5.59 -12.04 4.68
C VAL A 113 5.58 -13.48 4.16
N ASN A 114 4.50 -14.23 4.41
CA ASN A 114 4.36 -15.61 3.95
C ASN A 114 3.94 -15.73 2.47
N ALA A 115 3.58 -14.62 1.82
CA ALA A 115 3.03 -14.61 0.45
C ALA A 115 3.49 -13.38 -0.36
N ILE A 116 4.80 -13.13 -0.40
CA ILE A 116 5.40 -11.97 -1.11
C ILE A 116 5.59 -12.19 -2.63
N ALA A 117 5.45 -13.43 -3.11
CA ALA A 117 5.56 -13.74 -4.53
C ALA A 117 4.24 -13.41 -5.26
N PHE A 118 4.36 -12.78 -6.42
CA PHE A 118 3.25 -12.52 -7.34
C PHE A 118 3.57 -13.14 -8.70
N THR A 119 2.57 -13.72 -9.33
CA THR A 119 2.63 -14.15 -10.72
C THR A 119 2.53 -12.94 -11.65
N ASP A 120 3.01 -13.09 -12.88
CA ASP A 120 2.93 -12.03 -13.89
C ASP A 120 1.48 -11.57 -14.15
N ASP A 121 0.53 -12.52 -14.14
CA ASP A 121 -0.89 -12.23 -14.31
C ASP A 121 -1.46 -11.41 -13.14
N GLU A 122 -1.02 -11.68 -11.91
CA GLU A 122 -1.43 -10.90 -10.74
C GLU A 122 -0.82 -9.50 -10.77
N ILE A 123 0.44 -9.37 -11.17
CA ILE A 123 1.10 -8.07 -11.35
C ILE A 123 0.33 -7.26 -12.39
N ALA A 124 0.03 -7.84 -13.55
CA ALA A 124 -0.72 -7.17 -14.61
C ALA A 124 -2.11 -6.71 -14.16
N GLN A 125 -2.84 -7.54 -13.41
CA GLN A 125 -4.15 -7.17 -12.85
C GLN A 125 -4.03 -6.09 -11.78
N ILE A 126 -3.02 -6.18 -10.91
CA ILE A 126 -2.78 -5.17 -9.88
C ILE A 126 -2.45 -3.82 -10.53
N ASP A 127 -1.62 -3.81 -11.58
CA ASP A 127 -1.20 -2.61 -12.29
C ASP A 127 -2.38 -1.85 -12.94
N GLU A 128 -3.48 -2.53 -13.29
CA GLU A 128 -4.71 -1.90 -13.78
C GLU A 128 -5.36 -0.99 -12.72
N TYR A 129 -5.33 -1.39 -11.45
CA TYR A 129 -6.04 -0.68 -10.37
C TYR A 129 -5.10 0.09 -9.44
N ALA A 130 -3.84 -0.32 -9.30
CA ALA A 130 -2.82 0.27 -8.43
C ALA A 130 -2.12 1.48 -9.06
N VAL A 131 -2.91 2.39 -9.61
CA VAL A 131 -2.45 3.65 -10.22
C VAL A 131 -2.38 4.77 -9.17
N GLU A 132 -1.74 5.90 -9.51
CA GLU A 132 -1.62 7.05 -8.61
C GLU A 132 -3.00 7.54 -8.12
N ALA A 133 -3.07 7.83 -6.82
CA ALA A 133 -4.30 8.15 -6.10
C ALA A 133 -4.19 9.48 -5.34
N ASP A 134 -3.19 10.30 -5.68
CA ASP A 134 -2.86 11.58 -5.04
C ASP A 134 -2.62 11.47 -3.52
N ILE A 135 -2.16 10.30 -3.08
CA ILE A 135 -1.94 9.99 -1.66
C ILE A 135 -0.53 10.33 -1.18
N ASN A 136 0.35 10.81 -2.07
CA ASN A 136 1.74 11.13 -1.73
C ASN A 136 1.86 12.48 -1.03
N LEU A 137 1.55 12.50 0.27
CA LEU A 137 1.69 13.69 1.13
C LEU A 137 3.14 14.20 1.25
N TRP A 138 4.12 13.42 0.78
CA TRP A 138 5.55 13.73 0.85
C TRP A 138 6.19 13.95 -0.52
N ALA A 139 5.38 14.18 -1.55
CA ALA A 139 5.86 14.41 -2.91
C ALA A 139 6.92 15.51 -2.97
N ALA A 140 6.73 16.60 -2.22
CA ALA A 140 7.66 17.73 -2.19
C ALA A 140 9.06 17.36 -1.68
N GLN A 141 9.20 16.40 -0.76
CA GLN A 141 10.52 15.94 -0.30
C GLN A 141 11.14 14.90 -1.24
N SER A 142 10.35 14.34 -2.15
CA SER A 142 10.78 13.31 -3.11
C SER A 142 11.27 13.92 -4.43
N LEU A 143 11.09 15.23 -4.61
CA LEU A 143 11.63 15.97 -5.76
C LEU A 143 13.13 16.19 -5.53
N ILE A 144 13.94 15.66 -6.44
CA ILE A 144 15.36 16.04 -6.53
C ILE A 144 15.40 17.45 -7.14
N PRO A 145 16.07 18.43 -6.50
CA PRO A 145 16.22 19.80 -7.03
C PRO A 145 16.84 19.87 -8.43
#